data_AF-A0A938DPG0-F1
#
_entry.id   AF-A0A938DPG0-F1
#
_cell.length_a   1.000
_cell.length_b   1.000
_cell.length_c   1.000
_cell.angle_alpha   90.00
_cell.angle_beta   90.00
_cell.angle_gamma   90.00
#
_symmetry.space_group_name_H-M   'P 1'
#
loop_
_entity.id
_entity.type
_entity.pdbx_description
1 polymer ?
#
loop_
_entity_poly.entity_id
_entity_poly.type
_entity_poly.pdbx_seq_one_letter_code
_entity_poly.pdbx_strand_id
1 'polypeptide(L)'
;MTTDHDDVLAGAGIAFLDEDGSEVVLDAREAASLFAVTDGLDDATISACPTCRSRVLACLALVDLVDASPPHPRGPELVDFADDAPSSHCYVQDLATLCRHRGWLDPGRMEWVDVVERFEGPARGPRH
;
A
#
# COMPACT_ATOMS: atom_id res chain seq x y z
N MET A 1 -6.89 10.49 32.46
CA MET A 1 -7.31 9.69 31.29
C MET A 1 -6.20 9.80 30.27
N THR A 2 -5.18 8.97 30.46
CA THR A 2 -4.04 8.80 29.54
C THR A 2 -4.48 7.78 28.51
N THR A 3 -5.02 8.25 27.39
CA THR A 3 -5.30 7.40 26.25
C THR A 3 -4.01 7.29 25.46
N ASP A 4 -3.37 6.13 25.62
CA ASP A 4 -2.72 5.37 24.55
C ASP A 4 -1.95 6.19 23.49
N HIS A 5 -0.66 6.39 23.73
CA HIS A 5 0.32 6.83 22.72
C HIS A 5 1.37 5.74 22.46
N ASP A 6 1.06 4.48 22.83
CA ASP A 6 2.02 3.37 22.89
C ASP A 6 1.55 2.14 22.07
N ASP A 7 0.76 2.35 21.01
CA ASP A 7 0.38 1.32 20.02
C ASP A 7 1.02 1.55 18.64
N VAL A 8 2.11 2.33 18.58
CA VAL A 8 2.71 2.79 17.31
C VAL A 8 3.58 1.72 16.62
N LEU A 9 3.75 0.52 17.20
CA LEU A 9 4.69 -0.49 16.67
C LEU A 9 4.20 -1.96 16.71
N ALA A 10 2.92 -2.25 16.98
CA ALA A 10 2.41 -3.62 17.00
C ALA A 10 1.81 -4.05 15.65
N GLY A 11 2.68 -4.12 14.63
CA GLY A 11 2.36 -4.54 13.27
C GLY A 11 2.42 -3.34 12.33
N ALA A 12 3.39 -3.29 11.44
CA ALA A 12 3.43 -2.16 10.52
C ALA A 12 2.31 -2.29 9.49
N GLY A 13 1.75 -1.16 9.08
CA GLY A 13 0.71 -1.07 8.07
C GLY A 13 1.19 -1.27 6.63
N ILE A 14 0.42 -0.74 5.68
CA ILE A 14 0.81 -0.62 4.28
C ILE A 14 0.54 0.80 3.79
N ALA A 15 1.27 1.24 2.77
CA ALA A 15 0.98 2.48 2.04
C ALA A 15 0.71 2.15 0.57
N PHE A 16 -0.36 2.72 0.02
CA PHE A 16 -0.58 2.79 -1.42
C PHE A 16 0.05 4.08 -1.92
N LEU A 17 0.84 4.01 -3.00
CA LEU A 17 1.61 5.11 -3.56
C LEU A 17 1.40 5.15 -5.07
N ASP A 18 1.26 6.34 -5.63
CA ASP A 18 1.31 6.58 -7.07
C ASP A 18 2.66 7.17 -7.49
N GLU A 19 2.84 7.50 -8.76
CA GLU A 19 4.07 8.13 -9.27
C GLU A 19 4.18 9.64 -8.97
N ASP A 20 3.07 10.30 -8.69
CA ASP A 20 2.98 11.74 -8.37
C ASP A 20 3.22 12.03 -6.87
N GLY A 21 3.29 10.99 -6.05
CA GLY A 21 3.55 11.06 -4.62
C GLY A 21 2.28 11.14 -3.76
N SER A 22 1.10 10.88 -4.32
CA SER A 22 -0.11 10.68 -3.52
C SER A 22 0.03 9.38 -2.73
N GLU A 23 -0.50 9.38 -1.51
CA GLU A 23 -0.44 8.21 -0.64
C GLU A 23 -1.72 7.96 0.14
N VAL A 24 -2.07 6.69 0.27
CA VAL A 24 -3.10 6.21 1.21
C VAL A 24 -2.45 5.24 2.17
N VAL A 25 -2.31 5.66 3.43
CA VAL A 25 -1.71 4.84 4.49
C VAL A 25 -2.80 4.11 5.25
N LEU A 26 -2.60 2.80 5.44
CA LEU A 26 -3.42 1.94 6.28
C LEU A 26 -2.59 1.45 7.46
N ASP A 27 -3.16 1.44 8.65
CA ASP A 27 -2.54 0.79 9.80
C ASP A 27 -2.51 -0.75 9.66
N ALA A 28 -1.91 -1.48 10.60
CA ALA A 28 -1.85 -2.94 10.52
C ALA A 28 -3.21 -3.63 10.50
N ARG A 29 -4.18 -3.09 11.25
CA ARG A 29 -5.52 -3.66 11.37
C ARG A 29 -6.29 -3.44 10.07
N GLU A 30 -6.26 -2.23 9.54
CA GLU A 30 -6.85 -1.87 8.26
C GLU A 30 -6.23 -2.66 7.12
N ALA A 31 -4.90 -2.79 7.10
CA ALA A 31 -4.21 -3.61 6.12
C ALA A 31 -4.67 -5.07 6.19
N ALA A 32 -4.72 -5.66 7.40
CA ALA A 32 -5.15 -7.04 7.58
C ALA A 32 -6.61 -7.25 7.15
N SER A 33 -7.52 -6.32 7.49
CA SER A 33 -8.92 -6.42 7.05
C SER A 33 -9.06 -6.25 5.54
N LEU A 34 -8.31 -5.35 4.92
CA LEU A 34 -8.31 -5.17 3.48
C LEU A 34 -7.84 -6.44 2.76
N PHE A 35 -6.70 -7.01 3.16
CA PHE A 35 -6.20 -8.25 2.58
C PHE A 35 -7.19 -9.42 2.75
N ALA A 36 -7.92 -9.47 3.86
CA ALA A 36 -8.89 -10.53 4.08
C ALA A 36 -10.12 -10.43 3.16
N VAL A 37 -10.60 -9.21 2.88
CA VAL A 37 -11.80 -9.01 2.03
C VAL A 37 -11.49 -9.04 0.53
N THR A 38 -10.24 -8.78 0.15
CA THR A 38 -9.77 -8.71 -1.25
C THR A 38 -8.96 -9.94 -1.69
N ASP A 39 -8.99 -11.02 -0.91
CA ASP A 39 -8.16 -12.23 -1.11
C ASP A 39 -6.70 -11.90 -1.43
N GLY A 40 -6.06 -11.14 -0.54
CA GLY A 40 -4.67 -10.80 -0.71
C GLY A 40 -4.40 -9.65 -1.69
N LEU A 41 -5.40 -9.06 -2.37
CA LEU A 41 -5.25 -8.18 -3.54
C LEU A 41 -4.77 -8.92 -4.81
N ASP A 42 -4.93 -10.24 -4.86
CA ASP A 42 -4.30 -11.08 -5.88
C ASP A 42 -4.84 -10.78 -7.30
N ASP A 43 -6.14 -10.53 -7.45
CA ASP A 43 -6.76 -10.21 -8.75
C ASP A 43 -6.30 -8.85 -9.33
N ALA A 44 -5.83 -7.93 -8.48
CA ALA A 44 -5.27 -6.65 -8.91
C ALA A 44 -3.74 -6.68 -9.05
N THR A 45 -3.08 -7.76 -8.63
CA THR A 45 -1.62 -7.82 -8.52
C THR A 45 -0.98 -8.06 -9.89
N ILE A 46 -0.20 -7.08 -10.36
CA ILE A 46 0.72 -7.24 -11.50
C ILE A 46 1.96 -7.99 -11.04
N SER A 47 2.46 -7.65 -9.86
CA SER A 47 3.70 -8.19 -9.32
C SER A 47 3.77 -8.09 -7.81
N ALA A 48 4.32 -9.10 -7.16
CA ALA A 48 4.47 -9.12 -5.71
C ALA A 48 5.89 -9.51 -5.29
N CYS A 49 6.37 -8.90 -4.22
CA CYS A 49 7.59 -9.32 -3.57
C CYS A 49 7.37 -10.68 -2.88
N PRO A 50 8.20 -11.70 -3.10
CA PRO A 50 8.03 -13.02 -2.49
C PRO A 50 8.34 -13.05 -0.98
N THR A 51 8.80 -11.94 -0.39
CA THR A 51 9.31 -11.88 0.99
C THR A 51 8.54 -10.91 1.89
N CYS A 52 7.71 -10.04 1.33
CA CYS A 52 6.94 -9.06 2.11
C CYS A 52 5.63 -8.73 1.40
N ARG A 53 4.82 -7.85 2.00
CA ARG A 53 3.51 -7.49 1.44
C ARG A 53 3.56 -6.50 0.28
N SER A 54 4.75 -6.02 -0.09
CA SER A 54 4.92 -5.07 -1.18
C SER A 54 4.56 -5.66 -2.53
N ARG A 55 3.84 -4.89 -3.34
CA ARG A 55 3.32 -5.31 -4.64
C ARG A 55 3.05 -4.11 -5.55
N VAL A 56 3.01 -4.36 -6.85
CA VAL A 56 2.51 -3.45 -7.89
C VAL A 56 1.12 -3.93 -8.27
N LEU A 57 0.16 -3.01 -8.30
CA LEU A 57 -1.24 -3.29 -8.63
C LEU A 57 -1.65 -2.55 -9.90
N ALA A 58 -2.55 -3.11 -10.69
CA ALA A 58 -3.23 -2.38 -11.76
C ALA A 58 -4.37 -1.54 -11.13
N CYS A 59 -4.43 -0.23 -11.42
CA CYS A 59 -5.41 0.67 -10.82
C CYS A 59 -6.85 0.28 -11.15
N LEU A 60 -7.14 0.00 -12.42
CA LEU A 60 -8.48 -0.44 -12.84
C LEU A 60 -8.91 -1.75 -12.17
N ALA A 61 -7.99 -2.71 -12.05
CA ALA A 61 -8.28 -3.97 -11.38
C ALA A 61 -8.44 -3.80 -9.86
N LEU A 62 -7.77 -2.82 -9.25
CA LEU A 62 -7.96 -2.46 -7.84
C LEU A 62 -9.37 -1.89 -7.61
N VAL A 63 -9.84 -0.99 -8.48
CA VAL A 63 -11.21 -0.45 -8.41
C VAL A 63 -12.24 -1.58 -8.50
N ASP A 64 -12.15 -2.41 -9.55
CA ASP A 64 -13.05 -3.54 -9.77
C ASP A 64 -13.04 -4.50 -8.56
N LEU A 65 -11.86 -4.79 -8.01
CA LEU A 65 -11.69 -5.67 -6.85
C LEU A 65 -12.34 -5.09 -5.60
N VAL A 66 -12.12 -3.80 -5.31
CA VAL A 66 -12.69 -3.15 -4.12
C VAL A 66 -14.22 -3.09 -4.22
N ASP A 67 -14.76 -2.78 -5.40
CA ASP A 67 -16.21 -2.73 -5.64
C ASP A 67 -16.88 -4.11 -5.57
N ALA A 68 -16.18 -5.17 -5.98
CA ALA A 68 -16.67 -6.56 -5.91
C ALA A 68 -16.51 -7.19 -4.52
N SER A 69 -15.65 -6.62 -3.66
CA SER A 69 -15.33 -7.14 -2.33
C SER A 69 -16.39 -6.76 -1.29
N PRO A 70 -16.46 -7.48 -0.15
CA PRO A 70 -17.20 -7.02 1.02
C PRO A 70 -16.80 -5.58 1.41
N PRO A 71 -17.76 -4.73 1.83
CA PRO A 71 -17.48 -3.33 2.12
C PRO A 71 -16.34 -3.14 3.14
N HIS A 72 -15.36 -2.32 2.77
CA HIS A 72 -14.24 -1.93 3.62
C HIS A 72 -14.29 -0.43 3.94
N PRO A 73 -14.01 0.02 5.19
CA PRO A 73 -14.07 1.44 5.55
C PRO A 73 -13.18 2.35 4.69
N ARG A 74 -12.02 1.83 4.26
CA ARG A 74 -11.07 2.54 3.37
C ARG A 74 -11.36 2.32 1.88
N GLY A 75 -12.39 1.56 1.54
CA GLY A 75 -12.72 1.21 0.14
C GLY A 75 -12.90 2.42 -0.76
N PRO A 76 -13.79 3.38 -0.42
CA PRO A 76 -14.01 4.57 -1.26
C PRO A 76 -12.73 5.38 -1.52
N GLU A 77 -11.89 5.56 -0.49
CA GLU A 77 -10.64 6.29 -0.63
C GLU A 77 -9.61 5.57 -1.50
N LEU A 78 -9.59 4.23 -1.48
CA LEU A 78 -8.74 3.43 -2.37
C LEU A 78 -9.24 3.46 -3.81
N VAL A 79 -10.56 3.52 -4.02
CA VAL A 79 -11.16 3.71 -5.36
C VAL A 79 -10.82 5.09 -5.89
N ASP A 80 -11.08 6.15 -5.11
CA ASP A 80 -10.75 7.53 -5.49
C ASP A 80 -9.25 7.66 -5.83
N PHE A 81 -8.38 7.09 -4.99
CA PHE A 81 -6.93 7.06 -5.24
C PHE A 81 -6.55 6.33 -6.53
N ALA A 82 -7.18 5.18 -6.82
CA ALA A 82 -6.87 4.40 -8.01
C ALA A 82 -7.40 5.05 -9.31
N ASP A 83 -8.56 5.71 -9.25
CA ASP A 83 -9.15 6.44 -10.37
C ASP A 83 -8.37 7.74 -10.69
N ASP A 84 -7.86 8.42 -9.66
CA ASP A 84 -7.07 9.66 -9.81
C ASP A 84 -5.59 9.39 -10.13
N ALA A 85 -5.13 8.14 -10.10
CA ALA A 85 -3.74 7.79 -10.35
C ALA A 85 -3.32 8.21 -11.77
N PRO A 86 -2.17 8.91 -11.93
CA PRO A 86 -1.69 9.37 -13.24
C PRO A 86 -1.24 8.23 -14.17
N SER A 87 -0.93 7.05 -13.62
CA SER A 87 -0.55 5.84 -14.34
C SER A 87 -1.57 4.71 -14.16
N SER A 88 -1.45 3.68 -15.00
CA SER A 88 -2.29 2.49 -14.94
C SER A 88 -1.99 1.56 -13.75
N HIS A 89 -0.98 1.88 -12.94
CA HIS A 89 -0.56 1.06 -11.81
C HIS A 89 -0.21 1.90 -10.58
N CYS A 90 -0.38 1.29 -9.41
CA CYS A 90 0.04 1.87 -8.15
C CYS A 90 0.87 0.85 -7.36
N TYR A 91 1.46 1.33 -6.28
CA TYR A 91 2.46 0.63 -5.50
C TYR A 91 1.99 0.44 -4.07
N VAL A 92 2.05 -0.79 -3.57
CA VAL A 92 1.81 -1.09 -2.15
C VAL A 92 3.15 -1.29 -1.47
N GLN A 93 3.44 -0.50 -0.45
CA GLN A 93 4.62 -0.61 0.39
C GLN A 93 4.30 -1.23 1.74
N ASP A 94 5.00 -2.33 2.05
CA ASP A 94 5.02 -2.89 3.39
C ASP A 94 5.86 -1.99 4.30
N LEU A 95 5.19 -1.31 5.23
CA LEU A 95 5.84 -0.37 6.15
C LEU A 95 6.70 -1.08 7.20
N ALA A 96 6.56 -2.41 7.36
CA ALA A 96 7.35 -3.18 8.32
C ALA A 96 8.77 -3.40 7.81
N THR A 97 8.87 -3.69 6.52
CA THR A 97 10.10 -4.16 5.90
C THR A 97 10.74 -3.13 4.99
N LEU A 98 9.97 -2.11 4.56
CA LEU A 98 10.40 -1.08 3.60
C LEU A 98 11.12 -1.72 2.42
N CYS A 99 10.39 -2.56 1.67
CA CYS A 99 10.93 -3.56 0.76
C CYS A 99 12.18 -3.12 -0.03
N ARG A 100 13.30 -3.80 0.22
CA ARG A 100 14.57 -3.70 -0.55
C ARG A 100 15.04 -5.06 -1.09
N HIS A 101 14.12 -6.01 -1.18
CA HIS A 101 14.45 -7.39 -1.52
C HIS A 101 14.92 -7.49 -2.98
N ARG A 102 16.18 -7.92 -3.17
CA ARG A 102 16.79 -8.07 -4.50
C ARG A 102 16.16 -9.18 -5.35
N GLY A 103 15.38 -10.07 -4.73
CA GLY A 103 14.69 -11.18 -5.38
C GLY A 103 13.38 -10.79 -6.07
N TRP A 104 12.92 -9.54 -5.95
CA TRP A 104 11.77 -9.08 -6.70
C TRP A 104 12.20 -8.78 -8.14
N LEU A 105 11.91 -9.68 -9.07
CA LEU A 105 12.30 -9.61 -10.48
C LEU A 105 11.17 -9.02 -11.32
N ASP A 106 10.84 -7.76 -11.06
CA ASP A 106 9.73 -7.08 -11.72
C ASP A 106 10.19 -6.08 -12.80
N PRO A 107 9.54 -6.01 -13.98
CA PRO A 107 9.82 -4.97 -14.97
C PRO A 107 9.58 -3.54 -14.45
N GLY A 108 8.58 -3.34 -13.58
CA GLY A 108 8.29 -2.08 -12.88
C GLY A 108 9.16 -1.84 -11.64
N ARG A 109 10.14 -2.70 -11.36
CA ARG A 109 11.05 -2.57 -10.20
C ARG A 109 11.83 -1.24 -10.20
N MET A 110 12.21 -0.73 -11.37
CA MET A 110 12.94 0.54 -11.45
C MET A 110 12.04 1.72 -11.04
N GLU A 111 10.80 1.74 -11.54
CA GLU A 111 9.81 2.76 -11.18
C GLU A 111 9.41 2.64 -9.70
N TRP A 112 9.25 1.41 -9.18
CA TRP A 112 9.06 1.13 -7.75
C TRP A 112 10.14 1.77 -6.88
N VAL A 113 11.42 1.64 -7.26
CA VAL A 113 12.54 2.21 -6.49
C VAL A 113 12.40 3.74 -6.41
N ASP A 114 12.09 4.39 -7.54
CA ASP A 114 11.93 5.85 -7.59
C ASP A 114 10.76 6.34 -6.74
N VAL A 115 9.61 5.65 -6.77
CA VAL A 115 8.44 6.01 -5.95
C VAL A 115 8.72 5.82 -4.47
N VAL A 116 9.31 4.70 -4.09
CA VAL A 116 9.54 4.36 -2.68
C VAL A 116 10.67 5.21 -2.06
N GLU A 117 11.61 5.70 -2.87
CA GLU A 117 12.60 6.68 -2.42
C GLU A 117 12.00 8.07 -2.15
N ARG A 118 10.89 8.43 -2.81
CA ARG A 118 10.14 9.68 -2.58
C ARG A 118 9.19 9.60 -1.40
N PHE A 119 8.78 8.40 -1.01
CA PHE A 119 7.92 8.20 0.14
C PHE A 119 8.64 8.60 1.44
N GLU A 120 8.17 9.68 2.06
CA GLU A 120 8.74 10.19 3.31
C GLU A 120 8.26 9.42 4.55
N GLY A 121 7.25 8.55 4.38
CA GLY A 121 6.57 7.85 5.46
C GLY A 121 5.48 8.70 6.10
N PRO A 122 4.62 8.09 6.94
CA PRO A 122 3.72 8.85 7.78
C PRO A 122 4.58 9.82 8.60
N ALA A 123 4.32 11.12 8.46
CA ALA A 123 5.15 12.22 8.95
C ALA A 123 5.94 11.81 10.19
N ARG A 124 7.21 11.43 10.00
CA ARG A 124 8.09 11.19 11.13
C ARG A 124 8.19 12.53 11.84
N GLY A 125 7.63 12.62 13.04
CA GLY A 125 7.79 13.80 13.89
C GLY A 125 9.25 14.27 13.88
N PRO A 126 9.49 15.59 14.07
CA PRO A 126 10.77 16.23 13.77
C PRO A 126 11.93 15.47 14.43
N ARG A 127 12.92 15.10 13.60
CA ARG A 127 14.17 14.51 14.08
C ARG A 127 14.91 15.58 14.89
N HIS A 128 14.94 15.41 16.22
CA HIS A 128 15.83 16.16 17.11
C HIS A 128 17.20 15.50 17.19
#